data_AF-T2IT04-F1
#
_entry.id   AF-T2IT04-F1
#
_cell.length_a   1.000
_cell.length_b   1.000
_cell.length_c   1.000
_cell.angle_alpha   90.00
_cell.angle_beta   90.00
_cell.angle_gamma   90.00
#
_symmetry.space_group_name_H-M   'P 1'
#
loop_
_entity.id
_entity.type
_entity.pdbx_description
1 polymer ?
#
loop_
_entity_poly.entity_id
_entity_poly.type
_entity_poly.pdbx_seq_one_letter_code
_entity_poly.pdbx_strand_id
1 'polypeptide(L)'
;MAKMTTSKYPIKATFLKNEEICSLPPAALAMVADFFKVLSEMSRLQIICSLKNGGKNVSEIIEITELGQANVSKHLKVLTQAGIVTRTQEGVNVFMRSLIL
;
A
#
# COMPACT_ATOMS: atom_id res chain seq x y z
N MET A 1 17.63 21.85 -6.25
CA MET A 1 18.26 20.60 -6.74
C MET A 1 17.75 19.44 -5.90
N ALA A 2 16.75 18.69 -6.40
CA ALA A 2 16.22 17.54 -5.68
C ALA A 2 17.14 16.33 -5.91
N LYS A 3 17.70 15.79 -4.83
CA LYS A 3 18.51 14.57 -4.86
C LYS A 3 17.59 13.39 -5.20
N MET A 4 17.69 12.86 -6.42
CA MET A 4 17.08 11.58 -6.78
C MET A 4 17.78 10.50 -5.96
N THR A 5 17.09 9.99 -4.94
CA THR A 5 17.54 8.88 -4.12
C THR A 5 17.55 7.61 -4.97
N THR A 6 18.71 7.00 -5.14
CA THR A 6 18.88 5.71 -5.81
C THR A 6 18.26 4.60 -4.94
N SER A 7 17.09 4.10 -5.35
CA SER A 7 16.43 2.96 -4.72
C SER A 7 17.29 1.68 -4.87
N LYS A 8 17.39 0.88 -3.79
CA LYS A 8 18.01 -0.47 -3.77
C LYS A 8 17.39 -1.42 -4.80
N TYR A 9 16.16 -1.16 -5.22
CA TYR A 9 15.43 -1.91 -6.23
C TYR A 9 15.13 -0.98 -7.42
N PRO A 10 15.98 -0.94 -8.46
CA PRO A 10 15.76 -0.08 -9.62
C PRO A 10 14.56 -0.59 -10.42
N ILE A 11 13.58 0.28 -10.63
CA ILE A 11 12.48 0.00 -11.57
C ILE A 11 13.08 0.11 -12.98
N LYS A 12 13.31 -1.03 -13.65
CA LYS A 12 13.61 -1.04 -15.09
C LYS A 12 12.31 -0.78 -15.83
N ALA A 13 12.08 0.46 -16.22
CA ALA A 13 11.03 0.79 -17.18
C ALA A 13 11.47 0.28 -18.56
N THR A 14 11.13 -0.97 -18.89
CA THR A 14 11.23 -1.45 -20.27
C THR A 14 10.20 -0.67 -21.08
N PHE A 15 10.67 0.23 -21.93
CA PHE A 15 9.83 0.93 -22.90
C PHE A 15 9.16 -0.11 -23.80
N LEU A 16 7.88 -0.40 -23.52
CA LEU A 16 7.05 -1.17 -24.42
C LEU A 16 6.70 -0.25 -25.60
N LYS A 17 7.33 -0.50 -26.75
CA LYS A 17 6.80 -0.01 -28.04
C LYS A 17 5.53 -0.79 -28.32
N ASN A 18 4.38 -0.19 -28.07
CA ASN A 18 3.11 -0.42 -28.78
C ASN A 18 2.10 0.63 -28.29
N GLU A 19 1.69 1.50 -29.22
CA GLU A 19 0.76 2.58 -29.00
C GLU A 19 -0.68 2.07 -29.04
N GLU A 20 -1.20 1.74 -27.86
CA GLU A 20 -2.58 2.06 -27.50
C GLU A 20 -2.51 2.68 -26.11
N ILE A 21 -2.47 4.02 -26.05
CA ILE A 21 -2.54 4.74 -24.79
C ILE A 21 -3.93 4.45 -24.21
N CYS A 22 -3.95 3.90 -22.99
CA CYS A 22 -5.16 3.53 -22.26
C CYS A 22 -6.26 4.61 -22.43
N SER A 23 -7.43 4.23 -22.96
CA SER A 23 -8.56 5.12 -23.32
C SER A 23 -9.30 5.71 -22.09
N LEU A 24 -8.61 5.91 -20.98
CA LEU A 24 -9.19 6.47 -19.77
C LEU A 24 -9.19 8.00 -19.83
N PRO A 25 -10.27 8.66 -19.37
CA PRO A 25 -10.27 10.12 -19.26
C PRO A 25 -9.17 10.57 -18.29
N PRO A 26 -8.59 11.78 -18.47
CA PRO A 26 -7.53 12.28 -17.60
C PRO A 26 -7.87 12.26 -16.10
N ALA A 27 -9.15 12.48 -15.75
CA ALA A 27 -9.62 12.38 -14.37
C ALA A 27 -9.50 10.96 -13.79
N ALA A 28 -9.80 9.92 -14.58
CA ALA A 28 -9.63 8.54 -14.15
C ALA A 28 -8.14 8.19 -13.98
N LEU A 29 -7.28 8.66 -14.89
CA LEU A 29 -5.84 8.50 -14.76
C LEU A 29 -5.30 9.16 -13.49
N ALA A 30 -5.80 10.34 -13.11
CA ALA A 30 -5.44 11.02 -11.88
C ALA A 30 -5.83 10.19 -10.63
N MET A 31 -7.06 9.65 -10.59
CA MET A 31 -7.49 8.77 -9.49
C MET A 31 -6.62 7.52 -9.36
N VAL A 32 -6.28 6.89 -10.49
CA VAL A 32 -5.39 5.72 -10.52
C VAL A 32 -3.98 6.09 -10.04
N ALA A 33 -3.46 7.24 -10.46
CA ALA A 33 -2.15 7.73 -10.03
C ALA A 33 -2.13 8.01 -8.52
N ASP A 34 -3.19 8.61 -7.95
CA ASP A 34 -3.31 8.83 -6.52
C ASP A 34 -3.39 7.51 -5.74
N PHE A 35 -4.12 6.52 -6.25
CA PHE A 35 -4.15 5.17 -5.69
C PHE A 35 -2.75 4.54 -5.68
N PHE A 36 -2.03 4.57 -6.80
CA PHE A 36 -0.66 4.05 -6.86
C PHE A 36 0.30 4.84 -5.98
N LYS A 37 0.12 6.15 -5.83
CA LYS A 37 0.93 6.97 -4.91
C LYS A 37 0.77 6.52 -3.47
N VAL A 38 -0.46 6.13 -3.07
CA VAL A 38 -0.64 5.47 -1.77
C VAL A 38 0.12 4.14 -1.75
N LEU A 39 0.05 3.29 -2.75
CA LEU A 39 0.77 2.01 -2.75
C LEU A 39 2.30 2.11 -2.88
N SER A 40 2.84 3.22 -3.37
CA SER A 40 4.27 3.39 -3.73
C SER A 40 5.22 3.58 -2.53
N GLU A 41 4.94 2.95 -1.40
CA GLU A 41 5.80 3.01 -0.23
C GLU A 41 5.97 1.64 0.41
N MET A 42 7.21 1.32 0.74
CA MET A 42 7.64 -0.02 1.10
C MET A 42 6.93 -0.57 2.33
N SER A 43 6.81 0.21 3.41
CA SER A 43 6.18 -0.22 4.67
C SER A 43 4.70 -0.51 4.47
N ARG A 44 3.99 0.30 3.67
CA ARG A 44 2.60 0.03 3.30
C ARG A 44 2.46 -1.27 2.51
N LEU A 45 3.35 -1.52 1.55
CA LEU A 45 3.35 -2.80 0.82
C LEU A 45 3.64 -3.98 1.74
N GLN A 46 4.58 -3.87 2.70
CA GLN A 46 4.84 -4.92 3.69
C GLN A 46 3.59 -5.23 4.53
N ILE A 47 2.88 -4.19 4.99
CA ILE A 47 1.63 -4.35 5.75
C ILE A 47 0.55 -5.00 4.88
N ILE A 48 0.35 -4.55 3.64
CA ILE A 48 -0.66 -5.12 2.74
C ILE A 48 -0.34 -6.61 2.47
N CYS A 49 0.92 -6.93 2.20
CA CYS A 49 1.37 -8.31 1.97
C CYS A 49 1.19 -9.20 3.22
N SER A 50 1.38 -8.67 4.44
CA SER A 50 1.14 -9.45 5.66
C SER A 50 -0.34 -9.83 5.83
N LEU A 51 -1.26 -9.06 5.25
CA LEU A 51 -2.71 -9.30 5.29
C LEU A 51 -3.24 -10.23 4.19
N LYS A 52 -2.39 -10.69 3.25
CA LYS A 52 -2.79 -11.55 2.13
C LYS A 52 -3.49 -12.85 2.58
N ASN A 53 -3.03 -13.45 3.68
CA ASN A 53 -3.55 -14.73 4.17
C ASN A 53 -4.66 -14.54 5.23
N GLY A 54 -5.38 -13.43 5.19
CA GLY A 54 -6.45 -13.11 6.12
C GLY A 54 -6.12 -11.98 7.10
N GLY A 55 -7.16 -11.51 7.77
CA GLY A 55 -7.09 -10.35 8.64
C GLY A 55 -6.24 -10.59 9.89
N LYS A 56 -5.52 -9.56 10.33
CA LYS A 56 -4.58 -9.60 11.45
C LYS A 56 -4.75 -8.40 12.34
N ASN A 57 -4.49 -8.56 13.63
CA ASN A 57 -4.41 -7.44 14.55
C ASN A 57 -3.07 -6.69 14.40
N VAL A 58 -2.98 -5.53 15.05
CA VAL A 58 -1.81 -4.65 14.92
C VAL A 58 -0.53 -5.32 15.44
N SER A 59 -0.60 -6.11 16.50
CA SER A 59 0.55 -6.81 17.06
C SER A 59 1.09 -7.87 16.10
N GLU A 60 0.21 -8.68 15.50
CA GLU A 60 0.58 -9.67 14.48
C GLU A 60 1.23 -9.00 13.25
N ILE A 61 0.71 -7.84 12.84
CA ILE A 61 1.31 -7.07 11.73
C ILE A 61 2.71 -6.58 12.09
N ILE A 62 2.91 -6.07 13.31
CA ILE A 62 4.23 -5.65 13.81
C ILE A 62 5.21 -6.82 13.78
N GLU A 63 4.80 -7.99 14.28
CA GLU A 63 5.64 -9.18 14.31
C GLU A 63 6.05 -9.64 12.90
N ILE A 64 5.11 -9.70 11.95
CA ILE A 64 5.39 -10.17 10.58
C ILE A 64 6.23 -9.17 9.79
N THR A 65 5.99 -7.87 9.99
CA THR A 65 6.65 -6.82 9.19
C THR A 65 7.95 -6.32 9.80
N GLU A 66 8.21 -6.64 11.06
CA GLU A 66 9.32 -6.12 11.88
C GLU A 66 9.37 -4.59 11.96
N LEU A 67 8.25 -3.92 11.66
CA LEU A 67 8.13 -2.48 11.73
C LEU A 67 7.74 -2.04 13.15
N GLY A 68 8.25 -0.88 13.58
CA GLY A 68 7.86 -0.30 14.87
C GLY A 68 6.36 0.10 14.92
N GLN A 69 5.77 0.02 16.12
CA GLN A 69 4.34 0.28 16.36
C GLN A 69 3.86 1.65 15.83
N ALA A 70 4.63 2.71 16.05
CA ALA A 70 4.29 4.04 15.54
C ALA A 70 4.26 4.07 13.99
N ASN A 71 5.15 3.32 13.34
CA ASN A 71 5.22 3.24 11.89
C ASN A 71 4.02 2.47 11.34
N VAL A 72 3.73 1.29 11.92
CA VAL A 72 2.56 0.47 11.55
C VAL A 72 1.26 1.26 11.72
N SER A 73 1.06 1.93 12.87
CA SER A 73 -0.14 2.73 13.14
C SER A 73 -0.32 3.86 12.13
N LYS A 74 0.75 4.60 11.83
CA LYS A 74 0.74 5.66 10.82
C LYS A 74 0.35 5.14 9.44
N HIS A 75 0.94 4.03 9.02
CA HIS A 75 0.68 3.45 7.70
C HIS A 75 -0.71 2.83 7.60
N LEU A 76 -1.19 2.13 8.64
CA LEU A 76 -2.56 1.62 8.69
C LEU A 76 -3.59 2.74 8.62
N LYS A 77 -3.34 3.90 9.27
CA LYS A 77 -4.21 5.07 9.14
C LYS A 77 -4.33 5.54 7.69
N VAL A 78 -3.20 5.69 7.00
CA VAL A 78 -3.17 6.09 5.58
C VAL A 78 -3.90 5.05 4.70
N LEU A 79 -3.62 3.77 4.90
CA LEU A 79 -4.25 2.68 4.14
C LEU A 79 -5.76 2.58 4.37
N THR A 80 -6.21 2.83 5.61
CA THR A 80 -7.63 2.85 5.94
C THR A 80 -8.34 4.05 5.32
N GLN A 81 -7.72 5.23 5.38
CA GLN A 81 -8.26 6.44 4.75
C GLN A 81 -8.35 6.33 3.23
N ALA A 82 -7.40 5.61 2.61
CA ALA A 82 -7.40 5.34 1.18
C ALA A 82 -8.34 4.18 0.77
N GLY A 83 -9.05 3.56 1.72
CA GLY A 83 -9.94 2.43 1.43
C GLY A 83 -9.22 1.15 0.97
N ILE A 84 -7.93 1.01 1.27
CA ILE A 84 -7.13 -0.18 0.89
C ILE A 84 -7.20 -1.26 1.98
N VAL A 85 -7.32 -0.84 3.24
CA VAL A 85 -7.44 -1.72 4.40
C VAL A 85 -8.72 -1.39 5.15
N THR A 86 -9.46 -2.42 5.54
CA THR A 86 -10.63 -2.28 6.43
C THR A 86 -10.29 -2.72 7.84
N ARG A 87 -10.98 -2.11 8.80
CA ARG A 87 -10.87 -2.40 10.23
C ARG A 87 -12.17 -3.01 10.74
N THR A 88 -12.10 -4.18 11.37
CA THR A 88 -13.25 -4.86 11.99
C THR A 88 -12.96 -5.10 13.46
N GLN A 89 -13.94 -4.81 14.32
CA GLN A 89 -13.87 -5.11 15.75
C GLN A 89 -14.47 -6.49 16.01
N GLU A 90 -13.70 -7.37 16.64
CA GLU A 90 -14.13 -8.71 17.04
C GLU A 90 -13.84 -8.90 18.54
N GLY A 91 -14.88 -8.74 19.37
CA GLY A 91 -14.73 -8.68 20.82
C GLY A 91 -13.85 -7.51 21.24
N VAL A 92 -12.78 -7.78 21.99
CA VAL A 92 -11.78 -6.77 22.41
C VAL A 92 -10.71 -6.52 21.36
N ASN A 93 -10.61 -7.37 20.33
CA ASN A 93 -9.57 -7.32 19.32
C ASN A 93 -10.02 -6.55 18.08
N VAL A 94 -9.05 -5.89 17.44
CA VAL A 94 -9.23 -5.15 16.21
C VAL A 94 -8.45 -5.85 15.12
N PHE A 95 -9.13 -6.31 14.08
CA PHE A 95 -8.52 -6.94 12.93
C PHE A 95 -8.50 -5.99 11.73
N MET A 96 -7.38 -5.98 11.02
CA MET A 96 -7.16 -5.27 9.77
C MET A 96 -7.23 -6.29 8.63
N ARG A 97 -7.87 -5.96 7.52
CA ARG A 97 -7.98 -6.82 6.33
C ARG A 97 -7.68 -6.00 5.07
N SER A 98 -6.89 -6.56 4.16
CA SER A 98 -6.66 -5.98 2.84
C SER A 98 -7.94 -6.11 2.00
N LEU A 99 -8.29 -5.06 1.25
CA LEU A 99 -9.36 -5.13 0.23
C LEU A 99 -8.82 -5.45 -1.17
N ILE A 100 -7.50 -5.40 -1.34
CA ILE A 100 -6.86 -5.51 -2.65
C ILE A 100 -5.99 -6.77 -2.79
N LEU A 101 -5.84 -7.56 -1.72
CA LEU A 101 -5.11 -8.84 -1.66
C LEU A 101 -5.91 -9.87 -0.88
#